data_AF-A0A8B6FW34-F1
#
_entry.id   AF-A0A8B6FW34-F1
#
_cell.length_a   1.000
_cell.length_b   1.000
_cell.length_c   1.000
_cell.angle_alpha   90.00
_cell.angle_beta   90.00
_cell.angle_gamma   90.00
#
_symmetry.space_group_name_H-M   'P 1'
#
loop_
_entity.id
_entity.type
_entity.pdbx_description
1 polymer ?
#
loop_
_entity_poly.entity_id
_entity_poly.type
_entity_poly.pdbx_seq_one_letter_code
_entity_poly.pdbx_strand_id
1 'polypeptide(L)'
;RVRRSKQGKEVHVGTFGEFETEEKNIKRQYRMMKAIKEVCQLDIDISNAEQEIYETEERDRNSKILKKKQRRHALFRVHCKYCGVVISHGNFMRHINEKFFVVCDKEVLRRVEQRELPKKKMRIIDGCHKRFKAFGVECGHDWGSIFIYKECEFLVLSQEGTKVFDIGNDKFTDGQKWNDLQFKIDAMTHEDIELYKSQL
;
A
#
# COMPACT_ATOMS: atom_id res chain seq x y z
N ARG A 1 -12.68 -26.04 -5.34
CA ARG A 1 -13.30 -27.05 -4.44
C ARG A 1 -13.06 -28.42 -5.06
N VAL A 2 -11.99 -29.12 -4.67
CA VAL A 2 -11.61 -30.43 -5.24
C VAL A 2 -12.58 -31.49 -4.70
N ARG A 3 -13.26 -32.23 -5.58
CA ARG A 3 -14.08 -33.39 -5.19
C ARG A 3 -13.12 -34.54 -4.84
N ARG A 4 -13.11 -34.97 -3.57
CA ARG A 4 -12.26 -36.05 -3.07
C ARG A 4 -12.95 -37.40 -3.34
N SER A 5 -12.33 -38.29 -4.12
CA SER A 5 -12.69 -39.71 -4.15
C SER A 5 -11.86 -40.49 -3.11
N LYS A 6 -12.35 -41.65 -2.68
CA LYS A 6 -11.80 -42.45 -1.56
C LYS A 6 -10.57 -43.30 -1.93
N GLN A 7 -10.03 -43.23 -3.15
CA GLN A 7 -8.99 -44.16 -3.63
C GLN A 7 -7.71 -43.52 -4.21
N GLY A 8 -7.62 -42.20 -4.24
CA GLY A 8 -6.45 -41.49 -4.76
C GLY A 8 -6.77 -40.02 -4.94
N LYS A 9 -5.79 -39.14 -4.71
CA LYS A 9 -5.97 -37.71 -4.97
C LYS A 9 -5.75 -37.44 -6.45
N GLU A 10 -6.80 -37.61 -7.26
CA GLU A 10 -6.78 -37.18 -8.65
C GLU A 10 -7.07 -35.67 -8.73
N VAL A 11 -6.23 -34.94 -9.46
CA VAL A 11 -6.40 -33.51 -9.75
C VAL A 11 -6.77 -33.39 -11.23
N HIS A 12 -8.02 -33.04 -11.51
CA HIS A 12 -8.43 -32.64 -12.85
C HIS A 12 -8.08 -31.17 -13.07
N VAL A 13 -7.12 -30.92 -13.96
CA VAL A 13 -6.75 -29.57 -14.42
C VAL A 13 -7.42 -29.29 -15.76
N GLY A 14 -8.04 -28.11 -15.89
CA GLY A 14 -8.86 -27.74 -17.04
C GLY A 14 -8.07 -27.10 -18.19
N THR A 15 -6.83 -26.68 -17.92
CA THR A 15 -5.94 -26.04 -18.89
C THR A 15 -4.49 -26.49 -18.72
N PHE A 16 -3.69 -26.32 -19.77
CA PHE A 16 -2.25 -26.65 -19.75
C PHE A 16 -1.46 -25.83 -18.72
N GLY A 17 -1.78 -24.54 -18.55
CA GLY A 17 -1.11 -23.70 -17.55
C GLY A 17 -1.41 -24.09 -16.10
N GLU A 18 -2.61 -24.62 -15.83
CA GLU A 18 -2.95 -25.18 -14.52
C GLU A 18 -2.16 -26.48 -14.25
N PHE A 19 -1.95 -27.32 -15.28
CA PHE A 19 -1.13 -28.52 -15.18
C PHE A 19 0.32 -28.19 -14.83
N GLU A 20 0.96 -27.24 -15.54
CA GLU A 20 2.33 -26.80 -15.21
C GLU A 20 2.46 -26.24 -13.79
N THR A 21 1.44 -25.51 -13.35
CA THR A 21 1.40 -24.96 -11.98
C THR A 21 1.32 -26.08 -10.96
N GLU A 22 0.48 -27.10 -11.19
CA GLU A 22 0.36 -28.24 -10.31
C GLU A 22 1.63 -29.09 -10.27
N GLU A 23 2.29 -29.29 -11.41
CA GLU A 23 3.59 -29.97 -11.48
C GLU A 23 4.66 -29.23 -10.65
N LYS A 24 4.71 -27.89 -10.75
CA LYS A 24 5.59 -27.06 -9.93
C LYS A 24 5.25 -27.17 -8.44
N ASN A 25 3.97 -27.23 -8.09
CA ASN A 25 3.51 -27.38 -6.70
C ASN A 25 3.94 -28.74 -6.12
N ILE A 26 3.77 -29.83 -6.87
CA ILE A 26 4.20 -31.18 -6.47
C ILE A 26 5.73 -31.19 -6.26
N LYS A 27 6.49 -30.64 -7.20
CA LYS A 27 7.96 -30.50 -7.06
C LYS A 27 8.34 -29.68 -5.82
N ARG A 28 7.60 -28.60 -5.53
CA ARG A 28 7.81 -27.77 -4.32
C ARG A 28 7.54 -28.57 -3.04
N GLN A 29 6.46 -29.36 -2.99
CA GLN A 29 6.15 -30.22 -1.85
C GLN A 29 7.25 -31.27 -1.62
N TYR A 30 7.73 -31.92 -2.68
CA TYR A 30 8.84 -32.87 -2.59
C TYR A 30 10.10 -32.21 -2.02
N ARG A 31 10.50 -31.04 -2.54
CA ARG A 31 11.66 -30.29 -2.05
C ARG A 31 11.50 -29.87 -0.59
N MET A 32 10.31 -29.43 -0.19
CA MET A 32 10.00 -29.09 1.20
C MET A 32 10.14 -30.32 2.11
N MET A 33 9.58 -31.47 1.74
CA MET A 33 9.75 -32.72 2.49
C MET A 33 11.21 -33.14 2.63
N LYS A 34 11.99 -33.00 1.55
CA LYS A 34 13.42 -33.30 1.55
C LYS A 34 14.16 -32.38 2.53
N ALA A 35 13.92 -31.07 2.46
CA ALA A 35 14.51 -30.09 3.36
C ALA A 35 14.15 -30.34 4.82
N ILE A 36 12.88 -30.69 5.12
CA ILE A 36 12.46 -31.06 6.49
C ILE A 36 13.25 -32.28 6.97
N LYS A 37 13.40 -33.32 6.14
CA LYS A 37 14.18 -34.50 6.52
C LYS A 37 15.64 -34.17 6.80
N GLU A 38 16.25 -33.35 5.95
CA GLU A 38 17.62 -32.88 6.13
C GLU A 38 17.75 -32.10 7.45
N VAL A 39 16.84 -31.17 7.73
CA VAL A 39 16.80 -30.40 8.99
C VAL A 39 16.58 -31.30 10.21
N CYS A 40 15.69 -32.30 10.14
CA CYS A 40 15.48 -33.26 11.23
C CYS A 40 16.68 -34.18 11.49
N GLN A 41 17.60 -34.32 10.52
CA GLN A 41 18.83 -35.08 10.66
C GLN A 41 19.99 -34.23 11.19
N LEU A 42 19.87 -32.90 11.11
CA LEU A 42 20.79 -31.99 11.76
C LEU A 42 20.47 -31.97 13.26
N ASP A 43 21.49 -32.09 14.10
CA ASP A 43 21.38 -31.90 15.55
C ASP A 43 21.30 -30.40 15.85
N ILE A 44 20.17 -29.80 15.48
CA ILE A 44 19.91 -28.37 15.64
C ILE A 44 19.41 -28.14 17.06
N ASP A 45 20.10 -27.28 17.78
CA ASP A 45 19.58 -26.69 19.00
C ASP A 45 18.40 -25.77 18.64
N ILE A 46 17.19 -26.30 18.79
CA ILE A 46 15.93 -25.61 18.48
C ILE A 46 15.84 -24.31 19.28
N SER A 47 16.33 -24.29 20.53
CA SER A 47 16.31 -23.08 21.36
C SER A 47 17.16 -21.97 20.75
N ASN A 48 18.35 -22.30 20.24
CA ASN A 48 19.21 -21.32 19.57
C ASN A 48 18.59 -20.83 18.25
N ALA A 49 17.98 -21.72 17.46
CA ALA A 49 17.31 -21.33 16.21
C ALA A 49 16.11 -20.41 16.47
N GLU A 50 15.29 -20.68 17.49
CA GLU A 50 14.18 -19.80 17.91
C GLU A 50 14.69 -18.44 18.37
N GLN A 51 15.79 -18.41 19.12
CA GLN A 51 16.43 -17.17 19.55
C GLN A 51 16.93 -16.35 18.35
N GLU A 52 17.61 -16.95 17.38
CA GLU A 52 18.08 -16.26 16.17
C GLU A 52 16.93 -15.66 15.34
N ILE A 53 15.82 -16.38 15.22
CA ILE A 53 14.60 -15.87 14.56
C ILE A 53 14.08 -14.65 15.32
N TYR A 54 13.95 -14.75 16.65
CA TYR A 54 13.48 -13.66 17.49
C TYR A 54 14.37 -12.41 17.36
N GLU A 55 15.70 -12.58 17.47
CA GLU A 55 16.67 -11.49 17.33
C GLU A 55 16.61 -10.84 15.95
N THR A 56 16.40 -11.64 14.90
CA THR A 56 16.24 -11.14 13.53
C THR A 56 14.95 -10.33 13.39
N GLU A 57 13.84 -10.83 13.91
CA GLU A 57 12.57 -10.08 13.92
C GLU A 57 12.68 -8.78 14.71
N GLU A 58 13.34 -8.80 15.86
CA GLU A 58 13.54 -7.62 16.70
C GLU A 58 14.41 -6.59 15.99
N ARG A 59 15.51 -7.02 15.36
CA ARG A 59 16.37 -6.16 14.53
C ARG A 59 15.58 -5.50 13.39
N ASP A 60 14.71 -6.24 12.73
CA ASP A 60 13.84 -5.72 11.67
C ASP A 60 12.82 -4.69 12.18
N ARG A 61 12.22 -4.95 13.35
CA ARG A 61 11.30 -3.99 14.00
C ARG A 61 12.05 -2.72 14.38
N ASN A 62 13.23 -2.84 14.98
CA ASN A 62 14.09 -1.72 15.37
C ASN A 62 14.54 -0.90 14.17
N SER A 63 14.92 -1.56 13.06
CA SER A 63 15.27 -0.90 11.80
C SER A 63 14.12 -0.08 11.23
N LYS A 64 12.88 -0.62 11.24
CA LYS A 64 11.68 0.11 10.81
C LYS A 64 11.40 1.34 11.69
N ILE A 65 11.55 1.19 13.01
CA ILE A 65 11.38 2.31 13.96
C ILE A 65 12.45 3.38 13.71
N LEU A 66 13.70 2.99 13.51
CA LEU A 66 14.80 3.92 13.22
C LEU A 66 14.54 4.70 11.92
N LYS A 67 14.12 4.01 10.85
CA LYS A 67 13.75 4.66 9.57
C LYS A 67 12.59 5.65 9.76
N LYS A 68 11.56 5.30 10.55
CA LYS A 68 10.48 6.24 10.88
C LYS A 68 10.99 7.48 11.62
N LYS A 69 11.92 7.31 12.58
CA LYS A 69 12.53 8.43 13.33
C LYS A 69 13.42 9.33 12.47
N GLN A 70 14.02 8.79 11.40
CA GLN A 70 14.85 9.55 10.46
C GLN A 70 14.05 10.34 9.43
N ARG A 71 12.71 10.19 9.38
CA ARG A 71 11.88 10.98 8.46
C ARG A 71 11.98 12.46 8.80
N ARG A 72 12.23 13.27 7.78
CA ARG A 72 12.41 14.72 7.90
C ARG A 72 11.14 15.48 7.58
N HIS A 73 10.93 16.60 8.27
CA HIS A 73 10.03 17.64 7.80
C HIS A 73 10.74 18.38 6.66
N ALA A 74 10.41 18.04 5.41
CA ALA A 74 10.97 18.70 4.24
C ALA A 74 9.87 19.03 3.23
N LEU A 75 10.12 20.04 2.41
CA LEU A 75 9.21 20.43 1.35
C LEU A 75 9.32 19.44 0.19
N PHE A 76 8.19 18.84 -0.17
CA PHE A 76 8.07 17.99 -1.34
C PHE A 76 6.81 18.36 -2.12
N ARG A 77 6.77 17.96 -3.39
CA ARG A 77 5.58 18.07 -4.25
C ARG A 77 5.15 16.69 -4.69
N VAL A 78 3.85 16.47 -4.78
CA VAL A 78 3.29 15.25 -5.37
C VAL A 78 2.86 15.58 -6.78
N HIS A 79 3.32 14.78 -7.74
CA HIS A 79 3.03 14.93 -9.15
C HIS A 79 2.25 13.73 -9.66
N CYS A 80 1.44 13.94 -10.70
CA CYS A 80 0.90 12.84 -11.48
C CYS A 80 2.05 12.06 -12.11
N LYS A 81 2.02 10.74 -11.97
CA LYS A 81 3.06 9.88 -12.54
C LYS A 81 3.10 9.97 -14.07
N TYR A 82 1.92 10.07 -14.71
CA TYR A 82 1.78 10.06 -16.16
C TYR A 82 2.14 11.41 -16.83
N CYS A 83 1.39 12.49 -16.55
CA CYS A 83 1.63 13.79 -17.21
C CYS A 83 2.59 14.72 -16.45
N GLY A 84 2.98 14.38 -15.22
CA GLY A 84 3.89 15.21 -14.43
C GLY A 84 3.27 16.45 -13.78
N VAL A 85 1.98 16.73 -13.96
CA VAL A 85 1.32 17.88 -13.32
C VAL A 85 1.41 17.79 -11.80
N VAL A 86 1.62 18.91 -11.11
CA VAL A 86 1.62 18.99 -9.65
C VAL A 86 0.21 18.73 -9.14
N ILE A 87 0.01 17.69 -8.33
CA ILE A 87 -1.26 17.38 -7.68
C ILE A 87 -1.40 18.18 -6.38
N SER A 88 -0.39 18.14 -5.52
CA SER A 88 -0.41 18.79 -4.21
C SER A 88 1.00 19.09 -3.70
N HIS A 89 1.10 20.01 -2.74
CA HIS A 89 2.32 20.27 -1.98
C HIS A 89 2.29 19.49 -0.65
N GLY A 90 3.47 19.10 -0.15
CA GLY A 90 3.59 18.29 1.06
C GLY A 90 2.98 18.90 2.32
N ASN A 91 2.89 20.22 2.42
CA ASN A 91 2.24 20.94 3.52
C ASN A 91 0.72 20.72 3.57
N PHE A 92 0.08 20.45 2.42
CA PHE A 92 -1.34 20.10 2.33
C PHE A 92 -1.58 18.60 2.46
N MET A 93 -0.54 17.78 2.61
CA MET A 93 -0.69 16.34 2.81
C MET A 93 -0.91 16.02 4.28
N ARG A 94 -1.86 15.13 4.55
CA ARG A 94 -2.04 14.48 5.85
C ARG A 94 -2.16 12.98 5.68
N HIS A 95 -2.05 12.23 6.78
CA HIS A 95 -2.45 10.83 6.78
C HIS A 95 -3.57 10.54 7.78
N ILE A 96 -4.43 9.60 7.42
CA ILE A 96 -5.40 8.99 8.33
C ILE A 96 -4.87 7.58 8.67
N ASN A 97 -4.59 7.34 9.95
CA ASN A 97 -4.12 6.06 10.50
C ASN A 97 -2.88 5.46 9.80
N GLU A 98 -1.93 6.29 9.35
CA GLU A 98 -0.73 5.89 8.56
C GLU A 98 -1.04 5.04 7.30
N LYS A 99 -2.30 5.03 6.85
CA LYS A 99 -2.81 4.17 5.76
C LYS A 99 -3.28 4.98 4.57
N PHE A 100 -4.07 6.03 4.83
CA PHE A 100 -4.65 6.87 3.79
C PHE A 100 -3.90 8.19 3.74
N PHE A 101 -3.21 8.47 2.64
CA PHE A 101 -2.49 9.72 2.42
C PHE A 101 -3.37 10.65 1.61
N VAL A 102 -3.80 11.74 2.24
CA VAL A 102 -4.90 12.59 1.78
C VAL A 102 -4.44 14.01 1.51
N VAL A 103 -5.07 14.66 0.55
CA VAL A 103 -4.85 16.08 0.22
C VAL A 103 -5.88 16.94 0.95
N CYS A 104 -5.40 17.83 1.82
CA CYS A 104 -6.19 18.82 2.58
C CYS A 104 -6.24 20.18 1.86
N ASP A 105 -6.47 20.15 0.54
CA ASP A 105 -6.72 21.31 -0.29
C ASP A 105 -7.92 21.00 -1.18
N LYS A 106 -9.04 21.68 -0.94
CA LYS A 106 -10.31 21.38 -1.61
C LYS A 106 -10.29 21.72 -3.10
N GLU A 107 -9.41 22.62 -3.53
CA GLU A 107 -9.24 22.98 -4.94
C GLU A 107 -8.76 21.79 -5.79
N VAL A 108 -8.08 20.81 -5.17
CA VAL A 108 -7.65 19.59 -5.86
C VAL A 108 -8.85 18.81 -6.42
N LEU A 109 -10.02 18.90 -5.78
CA LEU A 109 -11.23 18.20 -6.21
C LEU A 109 -11.79 18.75 -7.52
N ARG A 110 -11.49 20.00 -7.88
CA ARG A 110 -11.88 20.59 -9.18
C ARG A 110 -11.03 20.07 -10.33
N ARG A 111 -9.88 19.45 -10.03
CA ARG A 111 -8.91 18.92 -10.99
C ARG A 111 -9.02 17.42 -11.21
N VAL A 112 -10.04 16.79 -10.62
CA VAL A 112 -10.29 15.36 -10.75
C VAL A 112 -11.66 15.08 -11.38
N GLU A 113 -11.69 14.18 -12.35
CA GLU A 113 -12.89 13.51 -12.82
C GLU A 113 -13.23 12.39 -11.84
N GLN A 114 -14.45 12.45 -11.27
CA GLN A 114 -14.92 11.46 -10.31
C GLN A 114 -15.73 10.38 -11.02
N ARG A 115 -15.37 9.10 -10.80
CA ARG A 115 -16.16 7.96 -11.29
C ARG A 115 -16.66 7.12 -10.12
N GLU A 116 -17.98 6.89 -10.08
CA GLU A 116 -18.60 6.08 -9.04
C GLU A 116 -18.05 4.66 -9.03
N LEU A 117 -17.79 4.15 -7.83
CA LEU A 117 -17.44 2.76 -7.64
C LEU A 117 -18.69 1.88 -7.68
N PRO A 118 -18.64 0.69 -8.29
CA PRO A 118 -19.70 -0.30 -8.15
C PRO A 118 -19.99 -0.56 -6.66
N LYS A 119 -21.27 -0.67 -6.27
CA LYS A 119 -21.68 -0.87 -4.86
C LYS A 119 -20.92 -1.99 -4.14
N LYS A 120 -20.60 -3.09 -4.83
CA LYS A 120 -19.81 -4.22 -4.29
C LYS A 120 -18.37 -3.86 -3.89
N LYS A 121 -17.84 -2.74 -4.39
CA LYS A 121 -16.48 -2.24 -4.12
C LYS A 121 -16.48 -1.07 -3.12
N MET A 122 -17.65 -0.55 -2.75
CA MET A 122 -17.77 0.44 -1.68
C MET A 122 -17.46 -0.24 -0.34
N ARG A 123 -16.53 0.33 0.42
CA ARG A 123 -16.09 -0.21 1.71
C ARG A 123 -15.88 0.93 2.69
N ILE A 124 -16.19 0.65 3.95
CA ILE A 124 -15.85 1.48 5.10
C ILE A 124 -14.59 0.88 5.71
N ILE A 125 -13.52 1.66 5.77
CA ILE A 125 -12.25 1.21 6.35
C ILE A 125 -11.78 2.32 7.28
N ASP A 126 -11.61 2.00 8.56
CA ASP A 126 -11.16 2.94 9.59
C ASP A 126 -11.96 4.27 9.60
N GLY A 127 -13.29 4.18 9.49
CA GLY A 127 -14.20 5.35 9.47
C GLY A 127 -14.23 6.13 8.15
N CYS A 128 -13.47 5.70 7.13
CA CYS A 128 -13.41 6.35 5.84
C CYS A 128 -14.24 5.57 4.81
N HIS A 129 -15.16 6.25 4.11
CA HIS A 129 -16.04 5.64 3.11
C HIS A 129 -15.48 5.88 1.71
N LYS A 130 -14.99 4.83 1.06
CA LYS A 130 -14.49 4.95 -0.32
C LYS A 130 -15.67 5.01 -1.30
N ARG A 131 -15.87 6.16 -1.97
CA ARG A 131 -17.04 6.41 -2.83
C ARG A 131 -16.71 6.49 -4.31
N PHE A 132 -15.65 7.21 -4.67
CA PHE A 132 -15.29 7.45 -6.07
C PHE A 132 -13.84 7.05 -6.37
N LYS A 133 -13.59 6.73 -7.64
CA LYS A 133 -12.25 6.79 -8.24
C LYS A 133 -11.99 8.21 -8.74
N ALA A 134 -10.75 8.67 -8.61
CA ALA A 134 -10.34 10.01 -9.00
C ALA A 134 -9.32 9.93 -10.13
N PHE A 135 -9.66 10.51 -11.28
CA PHE A 135 -8.79 10.57 -12.46
C PHE A 135 -8.43 12.02 -12.72
N GLY A 136 -7.16 12.32 -13.03
CA GLY A 136 -6.76 13.70 -13.34
C GLY A 136 -7.44 14.20 -14.60
N VAL A 137 -8.09 15.36 -14.56
CA VAL A 137 -8.83 15.94 -15.71
C VAL A 137 -7.93 16.13 -16.94
N GLU A 138 -6.66 16.49 -16.73
CA GLU A 138 -5.72 16.78 -17.83
C GLU A 138 -5.28 15.55 -18.64
N CYS A 139 -5.20 14.37 -18.01
CA CYS A 139 -4.60 13.19 -18.66
C CYS A 139 -5.39 11.89 -18.48
N GLY A 140 -6.49 11.92 -17.72
CA GLY A 140 -7.31 10.75 -17.42
C GLY A 140 -6.62 9.67 -16.58
N HIS A 141 -5.43 9.94 -16.03
CA HIS A 141 -4.69 8.97 -15.23
C HIS A 141 -5.28 8.83 -13.82
N ASP A 142 -5.33 7.60 -13.28
CA ASP A 142 -5.87 7.32 -11.94
C ASP A 142 -4.95 7.91 -10.87
N TRP A 143 -5.38 8.97 -10.20
CA TRP A 143 -4.66 9.59 -9.09
C TRP A 143 -4.93 8.90 -7.76
N GLY A 144 -6.01 8.11 -7.67
CA GLY A 144 -6.40 7.40 -6.47
C GLY A 144 -7.91 7.31 -6.30
N SER A 145 -8.42 7.81 -5.18
CA SER A 145 -9.83 7.64 -4.82
C SER A 145 -10.30 8.75 -3.91
N ILE A 146 -11.59 9.06 -3.96
CA ILE A 146 -12.21 10.01 -3.03
C ILE A 146 -12.87 9.23 -1.91
N PHE A 147 -12.46 9.56 -0.69
CA PHE A 147 -13.01 8.99 0.53
C PHE A 147 -13.80 10.07 1.28
N ILE A 148 -14.92 9.68 1.87
CA ILE A 148 -15.67 10.52 2.81
C ILE A 148 -15.19 10.18 4.23
N TYR A 149 -14.61 11.15 4.92
CA TYR A 149 -14.15 11.04 6.29
C TYR A 149 -14.68 12.23 7.10
N LYS A 150 -15.39 11.97 8.20
CA LYS A 150 -16.03 12.99 9.03
C LYS A 150 -16.83 14.01 8.20
N GLU A 151 -17.67 13.50 7.30
CA GLU A 151 -18.56 14.28 6.40
C GLU A 151 -17.84 15.13 5.35
N CYS A 152 -16.51 15.01 5.22
CA CYS A 152 -15.71 15.69 4.21
C CYS A 152 -15.18 14.74 3.15
N GLU A 153 -15.19 15.18 1.89
CA GLU A 153 -14.58 14.46 0.76
C GLU A 153 -13.11 14.80 0.65
N PHE A 154 -12.23 13.80 0.71
CA PHE A 154 -10.79 13.97 0.53
C PHE A 154 -10.29 13.13 -0.63
N LEU A 155 -9.38 13.70 -1.42
CA LEU A 155 -8.59 12.93 -2.39
C LEU A 155 -7.53 12.11 -1.64
N VAL A 156 -7.65 10.79 -1.72
CA VAL A 156 -6.65 9.82 -1.23
C VAL A 156 -5.78 9.39 -2.40
N LEU A 157 -4.48 9.68 -2.33
CA LEU A 157 -3.55 9.44 -3.42
C LEU A 157 -3.10 7.98 -3.49
N SER A 158 -3.13 7.40 -4.70
CA SER A 158 -2.54 6.10 -4.96
C SER A 158 -1.03 6.24 -5.17
N GLN A 159 -0.26 5.28 -4.66
CA GLN A 159 1.17 5.19 -4.95
C GLN A 159 1.43 4.95 -6.45
N GLU A 160 0.57 4.18 -7.10
CA GLU A 160 0.72 3.84 -8.53
C GLU A 160 0.47 5.05 -9.44
N GLY A 161 -0.40 5.98 -9.03
CA GLY A 161 -0.79 7.14 -9.81
C GLY A 161 0.08 8.38 -9.63
N THR A 162 1.01 8.34 -8.68
CA THR A 162 1.75 9.53 -8.23
C THR A 162 3.25 9.29 -8.15
N LYS A 163 4.02 10.37 -8.25
CA LYS A 163 5.46 10.42 -7.97
C LYS A 163 5.77 11.61 -7.07
N VAL A 164 6.75 11.49 -6.20
CA VAL A 164 7.09 12.52 -5.23
C VAL A 164 8.38 13.22 -5.65
N PHE A 165 8.36 14.55 -5.67
CA PHE A 165 9.53 15.38 -5.96
C PHE A 165 10.04 16.03 -4.68
N ASP A 166 11.28 15.71 -4.31
CA ASP A 166 11.98 16.32 -3.19
C ASP A 166 12.55 17.68 -3.60
N ILE A 167 12.04 18.77 -3.02
CA ILE A 167 12.50 20.12 -3.37
C ILE A 167 13.92 20.35 -2.85
N GLY A 168 14.29 19.76 -1.70
CA GLY A 168 15.61 19.97 -1.09
C GLY A 168 16.74 19.23 -1.79
N ASN A 169 16.43 18.11 -2.45
CA ASN A 169 17.42 17.28 -3.14
C ASN A 169 17.30 17.31 -4.67
N ASP A 170 16.31 18.02 -5.22
CA ASP A 170 15.99 18.07 -6.64
C ASP A 170 15.87 16.67 -7.28
N LYS A 171 15.14 15.77 -6.60
CA LYS A 171 15.03 14.37 -7.02
C LYS A 171 13.58 13.87 -6.99
N PHE A 172 13.21 13.16 -8.05
CA PHE A 172 12.00 12.36 -8.08
C PHE A 172 12.20 11.02 -7.39
N THR A 173 11.16 10.61 -6.69
CA THR A 173 10.99 9.28 -6.12
C THR A 173 9.73 8.69 -6.74
N ASP A 174 9.91 7.62 -7.52
CA ASP A 174 8.81 6.87 -8.14
C ASP A 174 8.76 5.46 -7.55
N GLY A 175 7.55 4.91 -7.41
CA GLY A 175 7.32 3.54 -6.98
C GLY A 175 7.57 3.26 -5.50
N GLN A 176 7.98 4.23 -4.68
CA GLN A 176 8.09 4.05 -3.23
C GLN A 176 6.73 4.08 -2.53
N LYS A 177 6.55 3.23 -1.51
CA LYS A 177 5.35 3.29 -0.68
C LYS A 177 5.35 4.60 0.09
N TRP A 178 4.18 5.16 0.33
CA TRP A 178 4.03 6.35 1.17
C TRP A 178 4.71 6.19 2.54
N ASN A 179 4.66 4.98 3.10
CA ASN A 179 5.33 4.62 4.36
C ASN A 179 6.84 4.40 4.24
N ASP A 180 7.40 4.34 3.03
CA ASP A 180 8.84 4.23 2.80
C ASP A 180 9.47 5.58 2.43
N LEU A 181 8.65 6.63 2.23
CA LEU A 181 9.14 7.98 1.97
C LEU A 181 9.95 8.50 3.16
N GLN A 182 11.01 9.25 2.83
CA GLN A 182 11.86 9.94 3.81
C GLN A 182 11.19 11.18 4.43
N PHE A 183 9.98 11.53 4.01
CA PHE A 183 9.23 12.69 4.49
C PHE A 183 8.31 12.31 5.63
N LYS A 184 8.24 13.16 6.65
CA LYS A 184 7.20 13.08 7.66
C LYS A 184 5.95 13.79 7.13
N ILE A 185 4.88 13.02 6.93
CA ILE A 185 3.54 13.53 6.66
C ILE A 185 2.80 13.47 7.99
N ASP A 186 2.20 14.58 8.41
CA ASP A 186 1.54 14.65 9.71
C ASP A 186 0.17 13.95 9.71
N ALA A 187 -0.24 13.47 10.87
CA ALA A 187 -1.57 12.90 11.05
C ALA A 187 -2.65 13.98 10.86
N MET A 188 -3.79 13.62 10.28
CA MET A 188 -4.94 14.52 10.17
C MET A 188 -5.48 14.88 11.55
N THR A 189 -5.45 16.18 11.86
CA THR A 189 -5.95 16.75 13.12
C THR A 189 -7.43 17.18 13.00
N HIS A 190 -8.04 17.63 14.09
CA HIS A 190 -9.40 18.18 14.04
C HIS A 190 -9.40 19.54 13.36
N GLU A 191 -8.38 20.36 13.64
CA GLU A 191 -8.17 21.69 13.08
C GLU A 191 -8.03 21.62 11.55
N ASP A 192 -7.31 20.62 11.02
CA ASP A 192 -7.21 20.40 9.58
C ASP A 192 -8.59 20.18 8.92
N ILE A 193 -9.50 19.49 9.60
CA ILE A 193 -10.84 19.19 9.08
C ILE A 193 -11.71 20.45 9.10
N GLU A 194 -11.67 21.23 10.19
CA GLU A 194 -12.43 22.47 10.28
C GLU A 194 -11.94 23.50 9.27
N LEU A 195 -10.61 23.62 9.09
CA LEU A 195 -10.03 24.44 8.03
C LEU A 195 -10.44 23.95 6.64
N TYR A 196 -10.49 22.64 6.41
CA TYR A 196 -10.93 22.08 5.13
C TYR A 196 -12.41 22.38 4.84
N LYS A 197 -13.28 22.33 5.86
CA LYS A 197 -14.69 22.69 5.74
C LYS A 197 -14.88 24.16 5.38
N SER A 198 -14.04 25.05 5.92
CA SER A 198 -14.14 26.50 5.69
C SER A 198 -13.62 26.96 4.32
N GLN A 199 -13.02 26.10 3.50
CA GLN A 199 -12.55 26.42 2.14
C GLN A 199 -13.71 26.51 1.12
N LEU A 200 -14.86 27.07 1.52
CA LEU A 200 -16.05 27.27 0.69
C LEU A 200 -16.22 28.73 0.30
#